data_AF-A0A937IZJ1-F1
#
_entry.id   AF-A0A937IZJ1-F1
#
_cell.length_a   1.000
_cell.length_b   1.000
_cell.length_c   1.000
_cell.angle_alpha   90.00
_cell.angle_beta   90.00
_cell.angle_gamma   90.00
#
_symmetry.space_group_name_H-M   'P 1'
#
loop_
_entity.id
_entity.type
_entity.pdbx_description
1 polymer ?
#
loop_
_entity_poly.entity_id
_entity_poly.type
_entity_poly.pdbx_seq_one_letter_code
_entity_poly.pdbx_strand_id
1 'polypeptide(L)'
;LYKSCEDLKIKQEIKKIFAEIKNKEIIDFFLPHLEGNSDEVKELLLFSIWSSGIDMTNHITELIETACSGNFMVILEALTVLENLEGPFNDEDLFQGSTLIQEQIYESNDEKTKELLQSMYNVIQEFSS
;
A
#
# COMPACT_ATOMS: atom_id res chain seq x y z
N LEU A 1 -3.41 20.80 3.35
CA LEU A 1 -4.75 20.98 2.73
C LEU A 1 -5.58 19.71 2.82
N TYR A 2 -5.18 18.59 2.22
CA TYR A 2 -5.97 17.34 2.20
C TYR A 2 -6.44 16.88 3.60
N LYS A 3 -5.51 16.77 4.57
CA LYS A 3 -5.81 16.38 5.96
C LYS A 3 -6.77 17.31 6.71
N SER A 4 -6.77 18.61 6.38
CA SER A 4 -7.47 19.65 7.14
C SER A 4 -8.73 20.17 6.44
N CYS A 5 -9.00 19.69 5.23
CA CYS A 5 -10.15 20.11 4.43
C CYS A 5 -11.31 19.16 4.72
N GLU A 6 -12.51 19.69 4.97
CA GLU A 6 -13.73 18.88 5.13
C GLU A 6 -14.59 18.84 3.85
N ASP A 7 -14.27 19.69 2.87
CA ASP A 7 -14.99 19.72 1.60
C ASP A 7 -14.62 18.49 0.76
N LEU A 8 -15.59 17.57 0.65
CA LEU A 8 -15.45 16.33 -0.12
C LEU A 8 -15.14 16.57 -1.59
N LYS A 9 -15.63 17.66 -2.20
CA LYS A 9 -15.31 17.99 -3.59
C LYS A 9 -13.85 18.34 -3.73
N ILE A 10 -13.31 19.14 -2.81
CA ILE A 10 -11.88 19.50 -2.81
C ILE A 10 -11.03 18.24 -2.60
N LYS A 11 -11.40 17.35 -1.68
CA LYS A 11 -10.68 16.06 -1.51
C LYS A 11 -10.71 15.20 -2.77
N GLN A 12 -11.85 15.14 -3.46
CA GLN A 12 -11.99 14.41 -4.72
C GLN A 12 -11.12 15.00 -5.83
N GLU A 13 -11.08 16.33 -5.97
CA GLU A 13 -10.19 16.97 -6.95
C GLU A 13 -8.71 16.74 -6.62
N ILE A 14 -8.33 16.74 -5.34
CA ILE A 14 -6.97 16.35 -4.92
C ILE A 14 -6.68 14.89 -5.32
N LYS A 15 -7.58 13.95 -5.03
CA LYS A 15 -7.43 12.53 -5.44
C LYS A 15 -7.22 12.41 -6.96
N LYS A 16 -7.99 13.13 -7.78
CA LYS A 16 -7.83 13.13 -9.24
C LYS A 16 -6.45 13.61 -9.68
N ILE A 17 -5.96 14.70 -9.10
CA ILE A 17 -4.61 15.22 -9.40
C ILE A 17 -3.55 14.15 -9.09
N PHE A 18 -3.70 13.44 -7.97
CA PHE A 18 -2.77 12.38 -7.57
C PHE A 18 -2.83 11.16 -8.50
N ALA A 19 -3.98 10.84 -9.10
CA ALA A 19 -4.09 9.75 -10.08
C ALA A 19 -3.44 10.05 -11.44
N GLU A 20 -3.15 11.32 -11.72
CA GLU A 20 -2.57 11.76 -13.00
C GLU A 20 -1.06 12.01 -12.93
N ILE A 21 -0.43 11.67 -11.80
CA ILE A 21 1.01 11.89 -11.57
C ILE A 21 1.81 10.95 -12.48
N LYS A 22 2.60 11.52 -13.40
CA LYS A 22 3.44 10.72 -14.32
C LYS A 22 4.89 10.59 -13.88
N ASN A 23 5.28 11.29 -12.82
CA ASN A 23 6.67 11.29 -12.37
C ASN A 23 6.96 10.00 -11.59
N LYS A 24 7.72 9.08 -12.20
CA LYS A 24 8.11 7.82 -11.57
C LYS A 24 9.10 8.00 -10.40
N GLU A 25 9.85 9.11 -10.37
CA GLU A 25 10.74 9.45 -9.27
C GLU A 25 9.99 10.01 -8.05
N ILE A 26 8.65 10.06 -8.09
CA ILE A 26 7.87 10.55 -6.95
C ILE A 26 7.89 9.58 -5.77
N ILE A 27 8.31 8.34 -5.99
CA ILE A 27 8.23 7.31 -4.95
C ILE A 27 9.08 7.65 -3.72
N ASP A 28 10.26 8.22 -3.92
CA ASP A 28 11.13 8.69 -2.83
C ASP A 28 10.46 9.79 -1.98
N PHE A 29 9.55 10.57 -2.58
CA PHE A 29 8.77 11.57 -1.85
C PHE A 29 7.57 10.96 -1.11
N PHE A 30 7.01 9.87 -1.62
CA PHE A 30 5.84 9.21 -1.05
C PHE A 30 6.20 8.29 0.12
N LEU A 31 7.30 7.53 0.04
CA LEU A 31 7.69 6.55 1.05
C LEU A 31 7.70 7.11 2.49
N PRO A 32 8.30 8.28 2.78
CA PRO A 32 8.30 8.84 4.14
C PRO A 32 6.90 9.22 4.66
N HIS A 33 5.91 9.29 3.76
CA HIS A 33 4.54 9.65 4.09
C HIS A 33 3.59 8.44 4.18
N LEU A 34 4.05 7.25 3.76
CA LEU A 34 3.37 5.99 4.05
C LEU A 34 3.63 5.57 5.50
N GLU A 35 4.80 5.91 6.04
CA GLU A 35 5.12 5.78 7.46
C GLU A 35 4.60 6.99 8.28
N GLY A 36 4.13 6.75 9.50
CA GLY A 36 3.85 7.81 10.50
C GLY A 36 2.70 8.78 10.19
N ASN A 37 1.96 8.58 9.11
CA ASN A 37 0.82 9.42 8.71
C ASN A 37 -0.53 8.75 8.99
N SER A 38 -1.61 9.54 8.90
CA SER A 38 -2.98 9.05 9.01
C SER A 38 -3.33 8.11 7.86
N ASP A 39 -4.17 7.11 8.12
CA ASP A 39 -4.66 6.18 7.10
C ASP A 39 -5.24 6.88 5.87
N GLU A 40 -5.97 7.99 6.04
CA GLU A 40 -6.51 8.76 4.90
C GLU A 40 -5.43 9.23 3.91
N VAL A 41 -4.23 9.52 4.41
CA VAL A 41 -3.08 9.90 3.57
C VAL A 41 -2.43 8.67 2.96
N LYS A 42 -2.24 7.60 3.73
CA LYS A 42 -1.74 6.32 3.19
C LYS A 42 -2.62 5.84 2.03
N GLU A 43 -3.94 5.84 2.21
CA GLU A 43 -4.94 5.52 1.19
C GLU A 43 -4.79 6.39 -0.07
N LEU A 44 -4.64 7.72 0.09
CA LEU A 44 -4.44 8.63 -1.05
C LEU A 44 -3.16 8.30 -1.83
N LEU A 45 -2.06 8.02 -1.12
CA LEU A 45 -0.76 7.76 -1.73
C LEU A 45 -0.74 6.40 -2.43
N LEU A 46 -1.24 5.35 -1.79
CA LEU A 46 -1.36 4.02 -2.39
C LEU A 46 -2.29 4.05 -3.61
N PHE A 47 -3.40 4.78 -3.52
CA PHE A 47 -4.28 5.04 -4.65
C PHE A 47 -3.53 5.68 -5.82
N SER A 48 -2.74 6.72 -5.53
CA SER A 48 -1.91 7.40 -6.52
C SER A 48 -0.90 6.45 -7.17
N ILE A 49 -0.26 5.60 -6.36
CA ILE A 49 0.76 4.64 -6.81
C ILE A 49 0.19 3.68 -7.86
N TRP A 50 -0.89 2.94 -7.54
CA TRP A 50 -1.43 1.96 -8.49
C TRP A 50 -2.08 2.67 -9.69
N SER A 51 -2.83 3.75 -9.47
CA SER A 51 -3.56 4.42 -10.56
C SER A 51 -2.63 5.10 -11.58
N SER A 52 -1.45 5.53 -11.12
CA SER A 52 -0.44 6.16 -11.96
C SER A 52 0.60 5.18 -12.53
N GLY A 53 0.57 3.91 -12.13
CA GLY A 53 1.59 2.92 -12.51
C GLY A 53 2.99 3.28 -11.98
N ILE A 54 3.07 3.80 -10.76
CA ILE A 54 4.35 4.04 -10.07
C ILE A 54 4.88 2.69 -9.58
N ASP A 55 6.15 2.42 -9.86
CA ASP A 55 6.79 1.15 -9.54
C ASP A 55 7.22 1.09 -8.07
N MET A 56 6.77 0.05 -7.36
CA MET A 56 7.10 -0.24 -5.95
C MET A 56 7.90 -1.53 -5.79
N THR A 57 8.44 -2.10 -6.88
CA THR A 57 9.12 -3.41 -6.88
C THR A 57 10.26 -3.50 -5.86
N ASN A 58 11.04 -2.42 -5.68
CA ASN A 58 12.14 -2.37 -4.71
C ASN A 58 11.73 -1.90 -3.31
N HIS A 59 10.42 -1.74 -3.05
CA HIS A 59 9.86 -1.19 -1.82
C HIS A 59 8.72 -2.06 -1.28
N ILE A 60 8.79 -3.38 -1.52
CA ILE A 60 7.79 -4.33 -1.06
C ILE A 60 7.69 -4.31 0.46
N THR A 61 8.82 -4.30 1.16
CA THR A 61 8.85 -4.30 2.61
C THR A 61 8.09 -3.11 3.18
N GLU A 62 8.33 -1.90 2.67
CA GLU A 62 7.63 -0.68 3.07
C GLU A 62 6.14 -0.72 2.71
N LEU A 63 5.78 -1.31 1.56
CA LEU A 63 4.38 -1.51 1.16
C LEU A 63 3.65 -2.41 2.17
N ILE A 64 4.27 -3.52 2.57
CA ILE A 64 3.70 -4.47 3.52
C ILE A 64 3.62 -3.87 4.92
N GLU A 65 4.66 -3.17 5.39
CA GLU A 65 4.63 -2.45 6.67
C GLU A 65 3.51 -1.40 6.71
N THR A 66 3.29 -0.70 5.59
CA THR A 66 2.19 0.26 5.43
C THR A 66 0.83 -0.43 5.56
N ALA A 67 0.66 -1.59 4.94
CA ALA A 67 -0.56 -2.39 5.02
C ALA A 67 -0.80 -2.89 6.45
N CYS A 68 0.19 -3.55 7.06
CA CYS A 68 0.07 -4.14 8.40
C CYS A 68 -0.19 -3.08 9.48
N SER A 69 0.28 -1.84 9.30
CA SER A 69 0.03 -0.72 10.23
C SER A 69 -1.22 0.10 9.92
N GLY A 70 -1.99 -0.26 8.89
CA GLY A 70 -3.12 0.51 8.39
C GLY A 70 -4.48 -0.06 8.75
N ASN A 71 -5.53 0.70 8.44
CA ASN A 71 -6.91 0.19 8.46
C ASN A 71 -7.22 -0.69 7.24
N PHE A 72 -8.43 -1.24 7.20
CA PHE A 72 -8.93 -2.07 6.10
C PHE A 72 -8.72 -1.44 4.70
N MET A 73 -8.97 -0.14 4.53
CA MET A 73 -8.82 0.54 3.24
C MET A 73 -7.35 0.72 2.85
N VAL A 74 -6.45 0.96 3.81
CA VAL A 74 -5.00 1.00 3.56
C VAL A 74 -4.52 -0.35 3.05
N ILE A 75 -4.94 -1.45 3.69
CA ILE A 75 -4.58 -2.80 3.27
C ILE A 75 -5.11 -3.08 1.86
N LEU A 76 -6.33 -2.63 1.54
CA LEU A 76 -6.94 -2.85 0.23
C LEU A 76 -6.15 -2.15 -0.88
N GLU A 77 -5.82 -0.87 -0.68
CA GLU A 77 -5.04 -0.11 -1.67
C GLU A 77 -3.62 -0.67 -1.80
N ALA A 78 -2.99 -1.09 -0.69
CA ALA A 78 -1.68 -1.72 -0.71
C ALA A 78 -1.70 -3.08 -1.43
N LEU A 79 -2.76 -3.87 -1.25
CA LEU A 79 -2.97 -5.11 -2.00
C LEU A 79 -3.10 -4.83 -3.50
N THR A 80 -3.87 -3.81 -3.89
CA THR A 80 -4.00 -3.43 -5.30
C THR A 80 -2.66 -2.98 -5.90
N VAL A 81 -1.82 -2.26 -5.13
CA VAL A 81 -0.46 -1.95 -5.58
C VAL A 81 0.34 -3.24 -5.79
N LEU A 82 0.35 -4.13 -4.80
CA LEU A 82 1.11 -5.39 -4.83
C LEU A 82 0.71 -6.26 -6.03
N GLU A 83 -0.59 -6.44 -6.29
CA GLU A 83 -1.13 -7.21 -7.42
C GLU A 83 -0.70 -6.69 -8.80
N ASN A 84 -0.29 -5.43 -8.91
CA ASN A 84 0.16 -4.81 -10.16
C ASN A 84 1.69 -4.81 -10.32
N LEU A 85 2.45 -5.40 -9.38
CA LEU A 85 3.91 -5.50 -9.50
C LEU A 85 4.30 -6.73 -10.34
N GLU A 86 5.32 -6.57 -11.18
CA GLU A 86 5.78 -7.61 -12.11
C GLU A 86 7.16 -8.22 -11.74
N GLY A 87 7.89 -7.62 -10.80
CA GLY A 87 9.21 -8.08 -10.39
C GLY A 87 10.33 -7.72 -11.39
N PRO A 88 11.54 -8.29 -11.23
CA PRO A 88 11.91 -9.32 -10.26
C PRO A 88 11.96 -8.79 -8.82
N PHE A 89 11.66 -9.67 -7.87
CA PHE A 89 11.64 -9.34 -6.45
C PHE A 89 12.85 -9.90 -5.72
N ASN A 90 13.19 -9.30 -4.59
CA ASN A 90 14.22 -9.79 -3.71
C ASN A 90 13.63 -10.84 -2.74
N ASP A 91 14.23 -12.04 -2.70
CA ASP A 91 13.76 -13.14 -1.85
C ASP A 91 13.76 -12.80 -0.35
N GLU A 92 14.72 -12.01 0.13
CA GLU A 92 14.79 -11.56 1.52
C GLU A 92 13.62 -10.61 1.84
N ASP A 93 13.29 -9.69 0.93
CA ASP A 93 12.14 -8.79 1.08
C ASP A 93 10.81 -9.55 1.05
N LEU A 94 10.66 -10.52 0.14
CA LEU A 94 9.47 -11.39 0.10
C LEU A 94 9.32 -12.22 1.38
N PHE A 95 10.41 -12.74 1.91
CA PHE A 95 10.40 -13.50 3.17
C PHE A 95 10.05 -12.61 4.37
N GLN A 96 10.64 -11.41 4.45
CA GLN A 96 10.33 -10.44 5.49
C GLN A 96 8.85 -10.01 5.42
N GLY A 97 8.37 -9.64 4.24
CA GLY A 97 6.97 -9.26 4.02
C GLY A 97 6.00 -10.39 4.38
N SER A 98 6.30 -11.63 3.98
CA SER A 98 5.51 -12.81 4.35
C SER A 98 5.38 -12.98 5.86
N THR A 99 6.49 -12.78 6.59
CA THR A 99 6.53 -12.92 8.05
C THR A 99 5.66 -11.86 8.72
N LEU A 100 5.79 -10.59 8.31
CA LEU A 100 4.99 -9.48 8.84
C LEU A 100 3.48 -9.68 8.64
N ILE A 101 3.08 -10.16 7.46
CA ILE A 101 1.66 -10.41 7.17
C ILE A 101 1.11 -11.52 8.07
N GLN A 102 1.85 -12.62 8.24
CA GLN A 102 1.44 -13.73 9.09
C GLN A 102 1.28 -13.31 10.55
N GLU A 103 2.21 -12.50 11.07
CA GLU A 103 2.12 -11.91 12.41
C GLU A 103 0.85 -11.06 12.53
N GLN A 104 0.60 -10.17 11.56
CA GLN A 104 -0.58 -9.31 11.60
C GLN A 104 -1.91 -10.08 11.47
N ILE A 105 -1.95 -11.17 10.69
CA ILE A 105 -3.13 -12.07 10.62
C ILE A 105 -3.43 -12.68 12.00
N TYR A 106 -2.37 -13.08 12.73
CA TYR A 106 -2.51 -13.66 14.06
C TYR A 106 -3.00 -12.63 15.09
N GLU A 107 -2.48 -11.41 15.03
CA GLU A 107 -2.81 -10.33 15.97
C GLU A 107 -4.17 -9.68 15.73
N SER A 108 -4.63 -9.62 14.48
CA SER A 108 -5.92 -9.02 14.14
C SER A 108 -7.08 -9.77 14.81
N ASN A 109 -8.12 -9.03 15.21
CA ASN A 109 -9.39 -9.61 15.69
C ASN A 109 -10.54 -9.39 14.69
N ASP A 110 -10.29 -8.66 13.60
CA ASP A 110 -11.29 -8.39 12.57
C ASP A 110 -11.14 -9.38 11.42
N GLU A 111 -12.18 -10.18 11.18
CA GLU A 111 -12.15 -11.25 10.19
C GLU A 111 -11.94 -10.72 8.77
N LYS A 112 -12.55 -9.58 8.41
CA LYS A 112 -12.40 -8.99 7.08
C LYS A 112 -10.97 -8.51 6.83
N THR A 113 -10.35 -7.93 7.85
CA THR A 113 -8.92 -7.54 7.82
C THR A 113 -8.04 -8.77 7.64
N LYS A 114 -8.34 -9.89 8.32
CA LYS A 114 -7.61 -11.15 8.13
C LYS A 114 -7.75 -11.71 6.73
N GLU A 115 -8.97 -11.72 6.17
CA GLU A 115 -9.21 -12.16 4.80
C GLU A 115 -8.36 -11.37 3.80
N LEU A 116 -8.27 -10.06 3.98
CA LEU A 116 -7.52 -9.18 3.08
C LEU A 116 -6.00 -9.36 3.22
N LEU A 117 -5.49 -9.48 4.44
CA LEU A 117 -4.09 -9.83 4.69
C LEU A 117 -3.75 -11.21 4.16
N GLN A 118 -4.67 -12.18 4.25
CA GLN A 118 -4.48 -13.51 3.67
C GLN A 118 -4.39 -13.45 2.14
N SER A 119 -5.18 -12.62 1.48
CA SER A 119 -5.03 -12.36 0.04
C SER A 119 -3.67 -11.77 -0.29
N MET A 120 -3.21 -10.79 0.49
CA MET A 120 -1.87 -10.19 0.32
C MET A 120 -0.74 -11.21 0.50
N TYR A 121 -0.85 -12.09 1.51
CA TYR A 121 0.09 -13.19 1.69
C TYR A 121 0.15 -14.10 0.46
N ASN A 122 -1.01 -14.47 -0.10
CA ASN A 122 -1.07 -15.35 -1.26
C ASN A 122 -0.34 -14.74 -2.47
N VAL A 123 -0.51 -13.45 -2.73
CA VAL A 123 0.19 -12.74 -3.82
C VAL A 123 1.72 -12.83 -3.64
N ILE A 124 2.24 -12.63 -2.42
CA ILE A 124 3.70 -12.78 -2.17
C ILE A 124 4.18 -14.21 -2.41
N GLN A 125 3.37 -15.22 -2.10
CA GLN A 125 3.76 -16.61 -2.38
C GLN A 125 3.83 -16.89 -3.89
N GLU A 126 2.95 -16.28 -4.68
CA GLU A 126 3.00 -16.36 -6.15
C GLU A 126 4.30 -15.74 -6.71
N PHE A 127 4.82 -14.69 -6.09
CA PHE A 127 6.10 -14.07 -6.47
C PHE A 127 7.33 -14.90 -6.14
N SER A 128 7.22 -15.81 -5.17
CA SER A 128 8.31 -16.70 -4.73
C SER A 128 8.36 -18.02 -5.54
N SER A 129 7.43 -18.20 -6.49
CA SER A 129 7.20 -19.44 -7.26
C SER A 129 7.91 -19.44 -8.61
#